data_AF-A0A7S1E299-F1
#
_entry.id   AF-A0A7S1E299-F1
#
_cell.length_a   1.000
_cell.length_b   1.000
_cell.length_c   1.000
_cell.angle_alpha   90.00
_cell.angle_beta   90.00
_cell.angle_gamma   90.00
#
_symmetry.space_group_name_H-M   'P 1'
#
loop_
_entity.id
_entity.type
_entity.pdbx_description
1 polymer ?
#
loop_
_entity_poly.entity_id
_entity_poly.type
_entity_poly.pdbx_seq_one_letter_code
_entity_poly.pdbx_strand_id
1 'polypeptide(L)'
;SLGGVDLDPGIDAPTAARFTRPEGDGDGGSFYQAHFYMNPVLYWLEVVTDFPCLERGSFDLAYLTEVDPLWNDDELTLILNPEAVLFANPVAVAACAADCVAATAGFGIAEMFW
;
A
#
# COMPACT_ATOMS: atom_id res chain seq x y z
N SER A 1 -20.38 19.61 -9.22
CA SER A 1 -19.89 19.30 -7.87
C SER A 1 -20.69 18.13 -7.34
N LEU A 2 -20.04 17.04 -6.92
CA LEU A 2 -20.67 15.74 -6.65
C LEU A 2 -21.24 15.61 -5.21
N GLY A 3 -21.53 16.73 -4.54
CA GLY A 3 -22.28 16.73 -3.28
C GLY A 3 -21.61 16.02 -2.10
N GLY A 4 -20.28 15.89 -2.11
CA GLY A 4 -19.54 15.30 -0.99
C GLY A 4 -19.66 16.13 0.29
N VAL A 5 -19.58 15.43 1.43
CA VAL A 5 -19.42 16.06 2.75
C VAL A 5 -17.93 16.20 3.02
N ASP A 6 -17.51 17.41 3.36
CA ASP A 6 -16.14 17.66 3.80
C ASP A 6 -15.98 17.18 5.24
N LEU A 7 -15.09 16.22 5.46
CA LEU A 7 -14.73 15.71 6.78
C LEU A 7 -13.38 16.32 7.11
N ASP A 8 -13.39 17.33 7.98
CA ASP A 8 -12.17 17.96 8.52
C ASP A 8 -11.89 17.40 9.93
N PRO A 9 -11.09 16.34 10.06
CA PRO A 9 -10.67 15.81 11.35
C PRO A 9 -9.66 16.71 12.09
N GLY A 10 -9.28 17.86 11.54
CA GLY A 10 -8.29 18.77 12.13
C GLY A 10 -6.83 18.34 11.90
N ILE A 11 -6.60 17.41 10.97
CA ILE A 11 -5.28 16.97 10.51
C ILE A 11 -5.16 17.24 9.01
N ASP A 12 -4.02 17.79 8.60
CA ASP A 12 -3.76 18.12 7.20
C ASP A 12 -3.39 16.84 6.45
N ALA A 13 -4.36 16.31 5.69
CA ALA A 13 -4.18 15.12 4.88
C ALA A 13 -3.69 15.51 3.47
N PRO A 14 -2.58 14.93 2.96
CA PRO A 14 -2.08 15.26 1.64
C PRO A 14 -3.15 14.96 0.58
N THR A 15 -3.38 15.94 -0.30
CA THR A 15 -4.41 15.84 -1.33
C THR A 15 -3.95 14.91 -2.44
N ALA A 16 -4.75 13.87 -2.73
CA ALA A 16 -4.52 12.99 -3.87
C ALA A 16 -4.57 13.79 -5.18
N ALA A 17 -3.54 13.62 -6.02
CA ALA A 17 -3.44 14.28 -7.31
C ALA A 17 -2.73 13.39 -8.32
N ARG A 18 -3.24 13.37 -9.55
CA ARG A 18 -2.42 13.01 -10.71
C ARG A 18 -1.76 14.31 -11.17
N PHE A 19 -0.43 14.31 -11.28
CA PHE A 19 0.38 15.50 -11.56
C PHE A 19 0.49 16.43 -10.35
N THR A 20 1.22 15.99 -9.32
CA THR A 20 1.83 16.93 -8.37
C THR A 20 2.74 17.88 -9.19
N ARG A 21 2.78 19.16 -8.82
CA ARG A 21 3.65 20.13 -9.51
C ARG A 21 5.07 19.57 -9.55
N PRO A 22 5.83 19.74 -10.64
CA PRO A 22 7.19 19.25 -10.70
C PRO A 22 8.00 19.92 -9.58
N GLU A 23 8.29 19.17 -8.53
CA GLU A 23 9.23 19.55 -7.48
C GLU A 23 10.64 19.38 -8.05
N GLY A 24 11.08 20.37 -8.84
CA GLY A 24 12.48 20.53 -9.26
C GLY A 24 13.05 19.51 -10.27
N ASP A 25 12.64 18.24 -10.19
CA ASP A 25 13.28 17.10 -10.87
C ASP A 25 12.45 16.54 -12.03
N GLY A 26 11.34 17.19 -12.39
CA GLY A 26 10.65 16.96 -13.66
C GLY A 26 9.82 15.67 -13.75
N ASP A 27 9.75 14.86 -12.70
CA ASP A 27 8.82 13.73 -12.64
C ASP A 27 7.47 14.20 -12.07
N GLY A 28 6.42 14.12 -12.89
CA GLY A 28 5.07 14.47 -12.47
C GLY A 28 4.52 13.34 -11.61
N GLY A 29 4.72 13.43 -10.30
CA GLY A 29 4.22 12.43 -9.35
C GLY A 29 2.70 12.26 -9.39
N SER A 30 2.25 11.06 -9.04
CA SER A 30 0.84 10.82 -8.71
C SER A 30 0.74 10.24 -7.32
N PHE A 31 -0.05 10.88 -6.47
CA PHE A 31 -0.28 10.45 -5.11
C PHE A 31 -1.77 10.11 -4.92
N TYR A 32 -2.05 9.03 -4.20
CA TYR A 32 -3.40 8.55 -3.92
C TYR A 32 -3.51 8.10 -2.47
N GLN A 33 -4.73 8.16 -1.96
CA GLN A 33 -5.08 7.61 -0.66
C GLN A 33 -5.69 6.22 -0.84
N ALA A 34 -5.47 5.35 0.15
CA ALA A 34 -6.00 4.00 0.22
C ALA A 34 -6.86 3.81 1.47
N HIS A 35 -7.90 3.00 1.33
CA HIS A 35 -8.82 2.66 2.40
C HIS A 35 -8.95 1.14 2.47
N PHE A 36 -8.61 0.56 3.62
CA PHE A 36 -8.66 -0.88 3.83
C PHE A 36 -9.94 -1.24 4.59
N TYR A 37 -10.82 -1.97 3.91
CA TYR A 37 -12.09 -2.42 4.46
C TYR A 37 -12.03 -3.89 4.85
N MET A 38 -12.48 -4.19 6.06
CA MET A 38 -12.79 -5.55 6.48
C MET A 38 -14.15 -5.93 5.90
N ASN A 39 -14.16 -6.93 5.02
CA ASN A 39 -15.36 -7.32 4.30
C ASN A 39 -15.73 -8.80 4.56
N PRO A 40 -16.74 -9.05 5.42
CA PRO A 40 -17.18 -10.41 5.76
C PRO A 40 -18.11 -11.03 4.69
N VAL A 41 -18.14 -10.50 3.45
CA VAL A 41 -19.02 -11.01 2.37
C VAL A 41 -18.85 -12.51 2.14
N LEU A 42 -17.64 -13.05 2.26
CA LEU A 42 -17.40 -14.49 2.11
C LEU A 42 -18.07 -15.33 3.20
N TYR A 43 -18.18 -14.79 4.41
CA TYR A 43 -18.89 -15.41 5.52
C TYR A 43 -20.40 -15.33 5.32
N TRP A 44 -20.93 -14.15 4.94
CA TRP A 44 -22.37 -13.98 4.69
C TRP A 44 -22.90 -14.83 3.53
N LEU A 45 -22.09 -15.03 2.50
CA LEU A 45 -22.41 -15.87 1.37
C LEU A 45 -22.13 -17.37 1.62
N GLU A 46 -21.60 -17.73 2.79
CA GLU A 46 -21.24 -19.10 3.18
C GLU A 46 -20.40 -19.84 2.11
N VAL A 47 -19.54 -19.11 1.39
CA VAL A 47 -18.80 -19.65 0.23
C VAL A 47 -17.78 -20.71 0.65
N VAL A 48 -17.25 -20.58 1.87
CA VAL A 48 -16.27 -21.50 2.44
C VAL A 48 -16.84 -22.06 3.74
N THR A 49 -16.78 -23.39 3.91
CA THR A 49 -17.20 -24.06 5.16
C THR A 49 -16.41 -23.54 6.34
N ASP A 50 -16.90 -23.68 7.58
CA ASP A 50 -16.29 -23.13 8.80
C ASP A 50 -14.76 -23.32 8.91
N PHE A 51 -14.00 -22.33 8.44
CA PHE A 51 -12.55 -22.25 8.64
C PHE A 51 -12.27 -21.37 9.86
N PRO A 52 -11.30 -21.76 10.71
CA PRO A 52 -10.96 -21.00 11.91
C PRO A 52 -10.40 -19.60 11.60
N CYS A 53 -9.93 -19.36 10.38
CA CYS A 53 -9.43 -18.06 9.91
C CYS A 53 -10.49 -17.21 9.19
N LEU A 54 -11.72 -17.71 9.05
CA LEU A 54 -12.78 -16.96 8.40
C LEU A 54 -13.29 -15.86 9.33
N GLU A 55 -13.14 -14.61 8.91
CA GLU A 55 -13.59 -13.46 9.69
C GLU A 55 -15.12 -13.45 9.77
N ARG A 56 -15.65 -13.65 10.99
CA ARG A 56 -17.09 -13.63 11.29
C ARG A 56 -17.48 -12.29 11.89
N GLY A 57 -17.11 -11.22 11.20
CA GLY A 57 -17.28 -9.83 11.64
C GLY A 57 -18.38 -9.07 10.91
N SER A 58 -18.49 -7.79 11.23
CA SER A 58 -19.24 -6.80 10.45
C SER A 58 -18.34 -6.14 9.40
N PHE A 59 -18.96 -5.50 8.41
CA PHE A 59 -18.22 -4.61 7.51
C PHE A 59 -17.67 -3.43 8.33
N ASP A 60 -16.35 -3.23 8.28
CA ASP A 60 -15.68 -2.16 9.01
C ASP A 60 -14.49 -1.60 8.22
N LEU A 61 -14.03 -0.43 8.61
CA LEU A 61 -12.91 0.27 8.00
C LEU A 61 -11.68 0.10 8.91
N ALA A 62 -10.76 -0.76 8.52
CA ALA A 62 -9.60 -1.10 9.33
C ALA A 62 -8.50 -0.03 9.31
N TYR A 63 -8.31 0.63 8.17
CA TYR A 63 -7.22 1.59 8.01
C TYR A 63 -7.52 2.61 6.90
N LEU A 64 -7.18 3.88 7.18
CA LEU A 64 -7.31 5.03 6.30
C LEU A 64 -5.94 5.69 6.18
N THR A 65 -5.50 5.99 4.97
CA THR A 65 -4.19 6.62 4.79
C THR A 65 -4.23 8.15 4.93
N GLU A 66 -5.40 8.79 4.86
CA GLU A 66 -5.54 10.24 5.10
C GLU A 66 -5.16 10.64 6.53
N VAL A 67 -5.39 9.74 7.47
CA VAL A 67 -5.15 9.98 8.90
C VAL A 67 -3.80 9.45 9.38
N ASP A 68 -3.07 8.77 8.49
CA ASP A 68 -1.76 8.23 8.79
C ASP A 68 -0.65 9.20 8.32
N PRO A 69 0.07 9.85 9.25
CA PRO A 69 1.17 10.73 8.89
C PRO A 69 2.34 10.01 8.22
N LEU A 70 2.45 8.68 8.32
CA LEU A 70 3.53 7.91 7.70
C LEU A 70 3.29 7.68 6.20
N TRP A 71 2.04 7.77 5.72
CA TRP A 71 1.68 7.33 4.37
C TRP A 71 2.35 8.13 3.23
N ASN A 72 2.65 9.41 3.45
CA ASN A 72 3.26 10.29 2.45
C ASN A 72 4.62 10.85 2.92
N ASP A 73 5.26 10.19 3.88
CA ASP A 73 6.54 10.61 4.45
C ASP A 73 7.47 9.38 4.54
N ASP A 74 8.49 9.36 3.68
CA ASP A 74 9.40 8.23 3.54
C ASP A 74 10.25 8.04 4.81
N GLU A 75 10.63 9.13 5.47
CA GLU A 75 11.41 9.13 6.69
C GLU A 75 10.61 8.58 7.88
N LEU A 76 9.34 8.96 8.02
CA LEU A 76 8.46 8.43 9.06
C LEU A 76 8.05 6.98 8.79
N THR A 77 7.84 6.60 7.53
CA THR A 77 7.57 5.21 7.14
C THR A 77 8.68 4.24 7.56
N LEU A 78 9.92 4.73 7.71
CA LEU A 78 11.05 3.92 8.19
C LEU A 78 10.83 3.35 9.61
N ILE A 79 9.95 3.95 10.42
CA ILE A 79 9.57 3.41 11.73
C ILE A 79 8.89 2.05 11.59
N LEU A 80 8.06 1.88 10.56
CA LEU A 80 7.33 0.64 10.30
C LEU A 80 8.12 -0.34 9.44
N ASN A 81 8.86 0.16 8.45
CA ASN A 81 9.57 -0.65 7.47
C ASN A 81 11.08 -0.33 7.44
N PRO A 82 11.83 -0.60 8.53
CA PRO A 82 13.26 -0.31 8.61
C PRO A 82 14.10 -1.13 7.60
N GLU A 83 13.56 -2.25 7.12
CA GLU A 83 14.20 -3.13 6.14
C GLU A 83 14.32 -2.50 4.74
N ALA A 84 13.53 -1.46 4.43
CA ALA A 84 13.61 -0.77 3.16
C ALA A 84 15.03 -0.28 2.85
N VAL A 85 15.77 0.13 3.88
CA VAL A 85 17.18 0.56 3.77
C VAL A 85 18.10 -0.57 3.31
N LEU A 86 17.81 -1.82 3.71
CA LEU A 86 18.59 -2.98 3.27
C LEU A 86 18.44 -3.23 1.78
N PHE A 87 17.27 -2.92 1.20
CA PHE A 87 16.97 -3.14 -0.22
C PHE A 87 17.22 -1.92 -1.11
N ALA A 88 17.38 -0.72 -0.53
CA ALA A 88 17.66 0.53 -1.24
C ALA A 88 19.13 0.67 -1.72
N ASN A 89 19.76 -0.42 -2.16
CA ASN A 89 21.15 -0.40 -2.63
C ASN A 89 21.28 -1.02 -4.04
N PRO A 90 22.29 -0.63 -4.84
CA PRO A 90 22.43 -1.10 -6.22
C PRO A 90 22.57 -2.63 -6.38
N VAL A 91 23.15 -3.31 -5.39
CA VAL A 91 23.31 -4.77 -5.41
C VAL A 91 21.96 -5.46 -5.24
N ALA A 92 21.13 -4.97 -4.31
CA ALA A 92 19.76 -5.47 -4.12
C ALA A 92 18.87 -5.19 -5.34
N VAL A 93 18.98 -3.99 -5.95
CA VAL A 93 18.27 -3.67 -7.20
C VAL A 93 18.69 -4.61 -8.34
N ALA A 94 19.98 -4.92 -8.47
CA ALA A 94 20.46 -5.87 -9.48
C ALA A 94 19.95 -7.30 -9.20
N ALA A 95 19.90 -7.73 -7.95
CA ALA A 95 19.33 -9.03 -7.57
C ALA A 95 17.83 -9.11 -7.90
N CYS A 96 17.06 -8.05 -7.61
CA CYS A 96 15.65 -7.94 -7.99
C CYS A 96 15.45 -8.02 -9.50
N ALA A 97 16.28 -7.33 -10.28
CA ALA A 97 16.23 -7.41 -11.75
C ALA A 97 16.51 -8.84 -12.26
N ALA A 98 17.48 -9.54 -11.67
CA ALA A 98 17.80 -10.92 -12.04
C ALA A 98 16.63 -11.88 -11.74
N ASP A 99 16.01 -11.74 -10.56
CA ASP A 99 14.85 -12.55 -10.20
C ASP A 99 13.62 -12.25 -11.08
N CYS A 100 13.38 -10.97 -11.40
CA CYS A 100 12.33 -10.57 -12.33
C CYS A 100 12.49 -11.24 -13.71
N VAL A 101 13.72 -11.37 -14.20
CA VAL A 101 14.01 -12.09 -15.46
C VAL A 101 13.68 -13.59 -15.31
N ALA A 102 14.05 -14.22 -14.20
CA ALA A 102 13.75 -15.62 -13.93
C ALA A 102 12.23 -15.86 -13.84
N ALA A 103 11.51 -15.02 -13.09
CA ALA A 103 10.06 -15.05 -12.97
C ALA A 103 9.35 -14.82 -14.31
N THR A 104 9.88 -13.95 -15.16
CA THR A 104 9.35 -13.73 -16.52
C THR A 104 9.51 -14.98 -17.40
N ALA A 105 10.60 -15.72 -17.24
CA ALA A 105 10.85 -16.95 -17.99
C ALA A 105 10.10 -18.17 -17.42
N GLY A 106 9.70 -18.14 -16.14
CA GLY A 106 9.00 -19.22 -15.47
C GLY A 106 8.59 -18.87 -14.04
N PHE A 107 9.45 -19.19 -13.08
CA PHE A 107 9.27 -18.90 -11.66
C PHE A 107 10.48 -18.15 -11.11
N GLY A 108 10.26 -17.36 -10.07
CA GLY A 108 11.33 -16.70 -9.33
C GLY A 108 12.30 -17.71 -8.68
N ILE A 109 13.43 -17.19 -8.22
CA ILE A 109 14.52 -17.89 -7.56
C ILE A 109 14.16 -18.06 -6.09
N ALA A 110 13.88 -19.30 -5.67
CA ALA A 110 13.34 -19.61 -4.35
C ALA A 110 14.29 -19.23 -3.17
N GLU A 111 15.58 -19.10 -3.42
CA GLU A 111 16.57 -18.69 -2.42
C GLU A 111 16.62 -17.17 -2.19
N MET A 112 15.95 -16.38 -3.03
CA MET A 112 15.84 -14.93 -2.83
C MET A 112 14.80 -14.61 -1.75
N PHE A 113 14.86 -13.40 -1.20
CA PHE A 113 14.03 -13.00 -0.07
C PHE A 113 12.53 -12.93 -0.41
N TRP A 114 12.18 -12.77 -1.70
CA TRP A 114 10.83 -12.52 -2.20
C TRP A 114 10.31 -13.66 -3.08
#